data_AF-A0A6J4NSQ8-F1
#
_entry.id   AF-A0A6J4NSQ8-F1
#
_cell.length_a   1.000
_cell.length_b   1.000
_cell.length_c   1.000
_cell.angle_alpha   90.00
_cell.angle_beta   90.00
_cell.angle_gamma   90.00
#
_symmetry.space_group_name_H-M   'P 1'
#
loop_
_entity.id
_entity.type
_entity.pdbx_description
1 polymer ?
#
loop_
_entity_poly.entity_id
_entity_poly.type
_entity_poly.pdbx_seq_one_letter_code
_entity_poly.pdbx_strand_id
1 'polypeptide(L)'
;MPTTKIYKFFTESDSDEVFKASANPTYRFLHDRVQQAAYSLIPDSQKKATHLKIGQLLQQNSSKIELEEKLFDIVGHLNRGIELITQASAREALAQLNLEAGCKARISTAYTAARVYLQVGVELLTANCWQSQYELTLNLYVAVAEAAYLNGDFDGMEKMAAPVLQNAQTILDKIKIYEIQIAAQTAQSKTLEAIAVARDALWQLGVELPAEPDEALIGKALQSLAGQLSGRKIEELIYLPVMSDPETQAAMPILAMLFAPILQGIPGLVPLLSSTMVSLSLQFGNAPASTVGYAIHGLVLSAFLGEAKTGYSFGKLALSLLDRVNAREFKCITHNMFGAFIQ
;
A
#
# COMPACT_ATOMS: atom_id res chain seq x y z
N MET A 1 -40.76 3.76 6.37
CA MET A 1 -41.56 3.14 5.29
C MET A 1 -40.95 1.79 4.97
N PRO A 2 -41.73 0.70 5.02
CA PRO A 2 -41.27 -0.63 4.63
C PRO A 2 -40.90 -0.67 3.14
N THR A 3 -39.81 -1.35 2.79
CA THR A 3 -39.34 -1.50 1.40
C THR A 3 -39.99 -2.67 0.66
N THR A 4 -40.60 -3.60 1.38
CA THR A 4 -41.39 -4.70 0.84
C THR A 4 -42.88 -4.45 1.06
N LYS A 5 -43.77 -5.02 0.24
CA LYS A 5 -45.25 -4.92 0.43
C LYS A 5 -45.76 -5.76 1.62
N ILE A 6 -44.86 -6.39 2.40
CA ILE A 6 -45.18 -7.32 3.49
C ILE A 6 -45.93 -6.59 4.63
N TYR A 7 -45.70 -5.28 4.81
CA TYR A 7 -46.42 -4.49 5.80
C TYR A 7 -47.96 -4.48 5.64
N LYS A 8 -48.47 -4.83 4.45
CA LYS A 8 -49.90 -4.92 4.18
C LYS A 8 -50.58 -6.14 4.82
N PHE A 9 -49.81 -7.07 5.39
CA PHE A 9 -50.29 -8.27 6.08
C PHE A 9 -50.21 -8.16 7.61
N PHE A 10 -50.04 -6.94 8.14
CA PHE A 10 -50.10 -6.70 9.59
C PHE A 10 -51.39 -5.95 9.90
N THR A 11 -52.50 -6.68 9.92
CA THR A 11 -53.78 -6.20 10.46
C THR A 11 -54.10 -6.90 11.76
N GLU A 12 -54.88 -6.28 12.66
CA GLU A 12 -55.24 -6.80 14.00
C GLU A 12 -55.94 -8.17 13.99
N SER A 13 -56.21 -8.76 12.81
CA SER A 13 -56.94 -10.01 12.61
C SER A 13 -56.08 -11.21 12.18
N ASP A 14 -54.76 -11.08 12.08
CA ASP A 14 -53.90 -12.17 11.57
C ASP A 14 -53.37 -13.07 12.70
N SER A 15 -53.52 -14.40 12.53
CA SER A 15 -53.14 -15.41 13.52
C SER A 15 -51.61 -15.53 13.70
N ASP A 16 -51.18 -16.01 14.88
CA ASP A 16 -49.76 -16.19 15.27
C ASP A 16 -48.90 -16.97 14.26
N GLU A 17 -49.50 -17.74 13.36
CA GLU A 17 -48.80 -18.46 12.28
C GLU A 17 -48.36 -17.54 11.12
N VAL A 18 -49.12 -16.48 10.81
CA VAL A 18 -48.77 -15.46 9.79
C VAL A 18 -47.63 -14.55 10.29
N PHE A 19 -47.60 -14.31 11.60
CA PHE A 19 -46.52 -13.58 12.28
C PHE A 19 -45.16 -14.27 12.15
N LYS A 20 -45.12 -15.61 12.17
CA LYS A 20 -43.88 -16.38 12.02
C LYS A 20 -43.40 -16.52 10.57
N ALA A 21 -44.31 -16.47 9.60
CA ALA A 21 -43.98 -16.60 8.17
C ALA A 21 -43.44 -15.30 7.53
N SER A 22 -43.71 -14.14 8.14
CA SER A 22 -43.35 -12.81 7.64
C SER A 22 -41.99 -12.34 8.18
N ALA A 23 -40.95 -13.14 8.00
CA ALA A 23 -39.63 -12.91 8.58
C ALA A 23 -39.02 -11.56 8.10
N ASN A 24 -38.88 -10.61 9.04
CA ASN A 24 -38.13 -9.35 8.96
C ASN A 24 -38.50 -8.37 7.82
N PRO A 25 -39.58 -7.57 7.96
CA PRO A 25 -39.82 -6.44 7.07
C PRO A 25 -38.63 -5.46 7.10
N THR A 26 -38.12 -5.09 5.93
CA THR A 26 -37.06 -4.09 5.77
C THR A 26 -37.65 -2.68 5.81
N TYR A 27 -37.07 -1.79 6.61
CA TYR A 27 -37.55 -0.42 6.80
C TYR A 27 -36.52 0.59 6.29
N ARG A 28 -37.00 1.68 5.68
CA ARG A 28 -36.20 2.87 5.36
C ARG A 28 -36.89 4.16 5.78
N PHE A 29 -36.13 5.22 6.05
CA PHE A 29 -36.73 6.56 6.15
C PHE A 29 -37.29 6.97 4.79
N LEU A 30 -38.42 7.70 4.80
CA LEU A 30 -39.03 8.16 3.55
C LEU A 30 -38.14 9.17 2.82
N HIS A 31 -37.49 10.03 3.58
CA HIS A 31 -36.60 11.07 3.09
C HIS A 31 -35.57 11.40 4.18
N ASP A 32 -34.38 11.83 3.77
CA ASP A 32 -33.31 12.30 4.64
C ASP A 32 -33.77 13.34 5.67
N ARG A 33 -34.71 14.24 5.32
CA ARG A 33 -35.22 15.25 6.25
C ARG A 33 -36.01 14.63 7.41
N VAL A 34 -36.70 13.51 7.18
CA VAL A 34 -37.40 12.77 8.23
C VAL A 34 -36.41 12.07 9.15
N GLN A 35 -35.33 11.51 8.59
CA GLN A 35 -34.23 10.95 9.38
C GLN A 35 -33.55 12.03 10.24
N GLN A 36 -33.26 13.19 9.67
CA GLN A 36 -32.67 14.33 10.38
C GLN A 36 -33.58 14.85 11.50
N ALA A 37 -34.89 14.95 11.25
CA ALA A 37 -35.87 15.34 12.27
C ALA A 37 -35.91 14.31 13.41
N ALA A 38 -36.03 13.02 13.09
CA ALA A 38 -36.00 11.95 14.09
C ALA A 38 -34.70 11.96 14.90
N TYR A 39 -33.55 12.17 14.24
CA TYR A 39 -32.25 12.28 14.90
C TYR A 39 -32.14 13.52 15.81
N SER A 40 -32.72 14.65 15.39
CA SER A 40 -32.71 15.90 16.17
C SER A 40 -33.49 15.81 17.50
N LEU A 41 -34.45 14.88 17.57
CA LEU A 41 -35.24 14.62 18.77
C LEU A 41 -34.51 13.74 19.80
N ILE A 42 -33.37 13.13 19.44
CA ILE A 42 -32.57 12.34 20.37
C ILE A 42 -31.84 13.30 21.32
N PRO A 43 -31.98 13.16 22.66
CA PRO A 43 -31.22 13.95 23.61
C PRO A 43 -29.72 13.82 23.39
N ASP A 44 -28.95 14.90 23.54
CA ASP A 44 -27.51 14.90 23.27
C ASP A 44 -26.74 13.86 24.10
N SER A 45 -27.18 13.61 25.34
CA SER A 45 -26.63 12.58 26.23
C SER A 45 -26.83 11.15 25.70
N GLN A 46 -27.82 10.92 24.84
CA GLN A 46 -28.14 9.60 24.28
C GLN A 46 -27.55 9.39 22.88
N LYS A 47 -27.21 10.45 22.14
CA LYS A 47 -26.74 10.35 20.74
C LYS A 47 -25.54 9.40 20.56
N LYS A 48 -24.56 9.45 21.47
CA LYS A 48 -23.38 8.56 21.43
C LYS A 48 -23.79 7.09 21.60
N ALA A 49 -24.65 6.81 22.58
CA ALA A 49 -25.16 5.46 22.82
C ALA A 49 -26.03 4.95 21.66
N THR A 50 -26.85 5.81 21.06
CA THR A 50 -27.63 5.46 19.87
C THR A 50 -26.71 5.12 18.70
N HIS A 51 -25.69 5.94 18.42
CA HIS A 51 -24.74 5.66 17.35
C HIS A 51 -23.98 4.35 17.57
N LEU A 52 -23.49 4.11 18.78
CA LEU A 52 -22.86 2.84 19.13
C LEU A 52 -23.80 1.66 18.84
N LYS A 53 -25.07 1.77 19.27
CA LYS A 53 -26.06 0.70 19.06
C LYS A 53 -26.35 0.47 17.58
N ILE A 54 -26.47 1.53 16.77
CA ILE A 54 -26.67 1.42 15.32
C ILE A 54 -25.48 0.71 14.69
N GLY A 55 -24.24 1.14 14.99
CA GLY A 55 -23.03 0.52 14.45
C GLY A 55 -22.94 -0.97 14.79
N GLN A 56 -23.21 -1.34 16.04
CA GLN A 56 -23.23 -2.74 16.48
C GLN A 56 -24.31 -3.56 15.77
N LEU A 57 -25.52 -3.01 15.61
CA LEU A 57 -26.60 -3.70 14.92
C LEU A 57 -26.30 -3.89 13.43
N LEU A 58 -25.72 -2.88 12.77
CA LEU A 58 -25.30 -2.99 11.37
C LEU A 58 -24.22 -4.06 11.21
N GLN A 59 -23.25 -4.10 12.13
CA GLN A 59 -22.19 -5.10 12.12
C GLN A 59 -22.72 -6.52 12.34
N GLN A 60 -23.59 -6.72 13.33
CA GLN A 60 -24.10 -8.04 13.71
C GLN A 60 -25.09 -8.63 12.68
N ASN A 61 -25.80 -7.78 11.93
CA ASN A 61 -26.83 -8.20 10.98
C ASN A 61 -26.40 -8.10 9.51
N SER A 62 -25.09 -7.98 9.24
CA SER A 62 -24.56 -7.95 7.87
C SER A 62 -23.78 -9.21 7.57
N SER A 63 -23.99 -9.77 6.38
CA SER A 63 -23.10 -10.79 5.82
C SER A 63 -21.70 -10.20 5.55
N LYS A 64 -20.70 -11.06 5.29
CA LYS A 64 -19.34 -10.60 5.00
C LYS A 64 -19.27 -9.63 3.81
N ILE A 65 -20.06 -9.87 2.77
CA ILE A 65 -20.13 -9.00 1.58
C ILE A 65 -20.75 -7.65 1.95
N GLU A 66 -21.85 -7.66 2.71
CA GLU A 66 -22.51 -6.42 3.14
C GLU A 66 -21.66 -5.60 4.13
N LEU A 67 -20.84 -6.25 4.95
CA LEU A 67 -19.90 -5.56 5.84
C LEU A 67 -18.91 -4.72 5.06
N GLU A 68 -18.39 -5.24 3.95
CA GLU A 68 -17.48 -4.49 3.09
C GLU A 68 -18.17 -3.29 2.44
N GLU A 69 -19.41 -3.44 1.99
CA GLU A 69 -20.21 -2.36 1.41
C GLU A 69 -20.56 -1.27 2.45
N LYS A 70 -21.01 -1.68 3.64
CA LYS A 70 -21.48 -0.80 4.72
C LYS A 70 -20.37 -0.35 5.67
N LEU A 71 -19.11 -0.66 5.36
CA LEU A 71 -17.96 -0.41 6.24
C LEU A 71 -17.90 1.03 6.78
N PHE A 72 -18.10 2.02 5.92
CA PHE A 72 -18.05 3.43 6.32
C PHE A 72 -19.21 3.82 7.25
N ASP A 73 -20.42 3.28 7.03
CA ASP A 73 -21.57 3.55 7.90
C ASP A 73 -21.37 2.91 9.28
N ILE A 74 -20.87 1.67 9.31
CA ILE A 74 -20.57 0.94 10.54
C ILE A 74 -19.52 1.70 11.34
N VAL A 75 -18.35 1.98 10.74
CA VAL A 75 -17.24 2.65 11.41
C VAL A 75 -17.61 4.07 11.81
N GLY A 76 -18.30 4.81 10.94
CA GLY A 76 -18.77 6.17 11.24
C GLY A 76 -19.69 6.21 12.46
N HIS A 77 -20.58 5.22 12.61
CA HIS A 77 -21.43 5.10 13.79
C HIS A 77 -20.66 4.67 15.05
N LEU A 78 -19.78 3.68 14.95
CA LEU A 78 -18.99 3.20 16.08
C LEU A 78 -18.03 4.29 16.59
N ASN A 79 -17.38 5.04 15.70
CA ASN A 79 -16.47 6.15 16.06
C ASN A 79 -17.19 7.28 16.79
N ARG A 80 -18.46 7.57 16.46
CA ARG A 80 -19.27 8.56 17.21
C ARG A 80 -19.63 8.09 18.62
N GLY A 81 -19.62 6.79 18.86
CA GLY A 81 -19.84 6.16 20.16
C GLY A 81 -18.56 5.77 20.90
N ILE A 82 -17.38 6.19 20.42
CA ILE A 82 -16.07 5.68 20.84
C ILE A 82 -15.81 5.77 22.34
N GLU A 83 -16.25 6.85 22.99
CA GLU A 83 -16.07 7.07 24.43
C GLU A 83 -16.77 6.01 25.30
N LEU A 84 -17.78 5.33 24.76
CA LEU A 84 -18.51 4.27 25.45
C LEU A 84 -17.87 2.89 25.26
N ILE A 85 -16.83 2.78 24.42
CA ILE A 85 -16.11 1.53 24.13
C ILE A 85 -14.85 1.45 25.01
N THR A 86 -15.01 0.84 26.19
CA THR A 86 -13.95 0.77 27.21
C THR A 86 -13.19 -0.55 27.21
N GLN A 87 -13.82 -1.64 26.77
CA GLN A 87 -13.20 -2.97 26.74
C GLN A 87 -12.09 -3.03 25.70
N ALA A 88 -10.90 -3.50 26.09
CA ALA A 88 -9.72 -3.52 25.23
C ALA A 88 -9.97 -4.29 23.91
N SER A 89 -10.63 -5.44 23.98
CA SER A 89 -10.98 -6.24 22.80
C SER A 89 -11.95 -5.51 21.86
N ALA A 90 -12.90 -4.76 22.39
CA ALA A 90 -13.84 -3.98 21.58
C ALA A 90 -13.17 -2.76 20.93
N ARG A 91 -12.21 -2.13 21.62
CA ARG A 91 -11.39 -1.04 21.07
C ARG A 91 -10.50 -1.55 19.94
N GLU A 92 -9.85 -2.69 20.13
CA GLU A 92 -9.02 -3.34 19.11
C GLU A 92 -9.85 -3.73 17.88
N ALA A 93 -11.04 -4.30 18.07
CA ALA A 93 -11.95 -4.59 16.96
C ALA A 93 -12.35 -3.32 16.18
N LEU A 94 -12.60 -2.20 16.87
CA LEU A 94 -12.87 -0.92 16.20
C LEU A 94 -11.63 -0.34 15.52
N ALA A 95 -10.43 -0.54 16.07
CA ALA A 95 -9.18 -0.13 15.44
C ALA A 95 -8.94 -0.87 14.12
N GLN A 96 -9.22 -2.18 14.10
CA GLN A 96 -9.17 -3.00 12.88
C GLN A 96 -10.16 -2.51 11.81
N LEU A 97 -11.40 -2.19 12.19
CA LEU A 97 -12.37 -1.63 11.23
C LEU A 97 -11.94 -0.25 10.70
N ASN A 98 -11.31 0.57 11.53
CA ASN A 98 -10.75 1.86 11.12
C ASN A 98 -9.57 1.70 10.17
N LEU A 99 -8.71 0.70 10.37
CA LEU A 99 -7.66 0.32 9.43
C LEU A 99 -8.26 -0.05 8.06
N GLU A 100 -9.28 -0.90 8.05
CA GLU A 100 -9.97 -1.32 6.81
C GLU A 100 -10.64 -0.14 6.10
N ALA A 101 -11.37 0.70 6.84
CA ALA A 101 -12.02 1.89 6.29
C ALA A 101 -11.00 2.89 5.74
N GLY A 102 -9.90 3.09 6.47
CA GLY A 102 -8.77 3.93 6.06
C GLY A 102 -8.13 3.45 4.76
N CYS A 103 -7.81 2.16 4.67
CA CYS A 103 -7.28 1.53 3.46
C CYS A 103 -8.24 1.65 2.28
N LYS A 104 -9.54 1.41 2.48
CA LYS A 104 -10.57 1.55 1.43
C LYS A 104 -10.68 2.99 0.93
N ALA A 105 -10.66 3.98 1.83
CA ALA A 105 -10.68 5.39 1.48
C ALA A 105 -9.41 5.80 0.69
N ARG A 106 -8.24 5.31 1.10
CA ARG A 106 -6.97 5.54 0.40
C ARG A 106 -6.98 5.01 -1.03
N ILE A 107 -7.46 3.78 -1.24
CA ILE A 107 -7.59 3.17 -2.58
C ILE A 107 -8.52 4.01 -3.47
N SER A 108 -9.55 4.62 -2.89
CA SER A 108 -10.48 5.54 -3.57
C SER A 108 -9.94 6.99 -3.67
N THR A 109 -8.66 7.23 -3.36
CA THR A 109 -7.99 8.54 -3.35
C THR A 109 -8.56 9.57 -2.36
N ALA A 110 -9.42 9.15 -1.43
CA ALA A 110 -9.98 9.99 -0.39
C ALA A 110 -9.01 10.13 0.80
N TYR A 111 -7.81 10.69 0.55
CA TYR A 111 -6.70 10.67 1.50
C TYR A 111 -6.98 11.38 2.82
N THR A 112 -7.76 12.47 2.81
CA THR A 112 -8.16 13.16 4.05
C THR A 112 -9.08 12.26 4.89
N ALA A 113 -10.04 11.58 4.28
CA ALA A 113 -10.92 10.65 4.98
C ALA A 113 -10.15 9.42 5.50
N ALA A 114 -9.21 8.90 4.70
CA ALA A 114 -8.33 7.81 5.10
C ALA A 114 -7.57 8.18 6.38
N ARG A 115 -6.93 9.35 6.41
CA ARG A 115 -6.20 9.86 7.59
C ARG A 115 -7.10 9.91 8.83
N VAL A 116 -8.35 10.38 8.71
CA VAL A 116 -9.29 10.46 9.84
C VAL A 116 -9.57 9.09 10.44
N TYR A 117 -9.92 8.08 9.62
CA TYR A 117 -10.17 6.73 10.12
C TYR A 117 -8.90 6.12 10.75
N LEU A 118 -7.77 6.21 10.06
CA LEU A 118 -6.51 5.60 10.53
C LEU A 118 -6.03 6.22 11.85
N GLN A 119 -6.17 7.54 12.03
CA GLN A 119 -5.82 8.22 13.27
C GLN A 119 -6.67 7.74 14.45
N VAL A 120 -7.98 7.56 14.24
CA VAL A 120 -8.86 6.95 15.26
C VAL A 120 -8.43 5.53 15.58
N GLY A 121 -8.00 4.76 14.57
CA GLY A 121 -7.43 3.43 14.78
C GLY A 121 -6.21 3.44 15.70
N VAL A 122 -5.27 4.37 15.50
CA VAL A 122 -4.09 4.53 16.37
C VAL A 122 -4.49 4.94 17.80
N GLU A 123 -5.45 5.85 17.96
CA GLU A 123 -5.95 6.29 19.28
C GLU A 123 -6.65 5.18 20.07
N LEU A 124 -7.09 4.12 19.40
CA LEU A 124 -7.76 2.97 20.00
C LEU A 124 -6.78 1.93 20.56
N LEU A 125 -5.52 1.93 20.09
CA LEU A 125 -4.47 1.01 20.51
C LEU A 125 -4.15 1.13 22.01
N THR A 126 -3.64 0.05 22.59
CA THR A 126 -3.19 0.04 24.00
C THR A 126 -1.81 0.67 24.15
N ALA A 127 -1.42 1.01 25.39
CA ALA A 127 -0.10 1.57 25.67
C ALA A 127 1.07 0.61 25.30
N ASN A 128 0.85 -0.70 25.38
CA ASN A 128 1.80 -1.76 25.02
C ASN A 128 1.50 -2.39 23.64
N CYS A 129 0.92 -1.61 22.72
CA CYS A 129 0.41 -2.10 21.44
C CYS A 129 1.48 -2.78 20.57
N TRP A 130 2.73 -2.32 20.61
CA TRP A 130 3.84 -2.98 19.90
C TRP A 130 4.14 -4.41 20.40
N GLN A 131 3.76 -4.76 21.63
CA GLN A 131 3.92 -6.11 22.18
C GLN A 131 2.64 -6.94 22.07
N SER A 132 1.47 -6.36 22.38
CA SER A 132 0.21 -7.10 22.44
C SER A 132 -0.62 -7.08 21.16
N GLN A 133 -0.35 -6.12 20.26
CA GLN A 133 -1.15 -5.82 19.06
C GLN A 133 -0.22 -5.56 17.85
N TYR A 134 0.89 -6.29 17.75
CA TYR A 134 2.00 -5.97 16.84
C TYR A 134 1.55 -5.75 15.39
N GLU A 135 0.86 -6.71 14.78
CA GLU A 135 0.44 -6.62 13.37
C GLU A 135 -0.50 -5.45 13.10
N LEU A 136 -1.50 -5.26 13.96
CA LEU A 136 -2.45 -4.14 13.85
C LEU A 136 -1.74 -2.79 14.02
N THR A 137 -0.83 -2.70 14.99
CA THR A 137 -0.04 -1.50 15.25
C THR A 137 0.84 -1.16 14.06
N LEU A 138 1.61 -2.13 13.55
CA LEU A 138 2.45 -1.96 12.38
C LEU A 138 1.63 -1.44 11.19
N ASN A 139 0.53 -2.11 10.86
CA ASN A 139 -0.32 -1.75 9.72
C ASN A 139 -0.96 -0.36 9.87
N LEU A 140 -1.41 0.01 11.07
CA LEU A 140 -1.97 1.34 11.32
C LEU A 140 -0.91 2.43 11.18
N TYR A 141 0.25 2.30 11.82
CA TYR A 141 1.29 3.32 11.76
C TYR A 141 1.82 3.49 10.33
N VAL A 142 2.03 2.40 9.58
CA VAL A 142 2.41 2.44 8.17
C VAL A 142 1.33 3.13 7.32
N ALA A 143 0.06 2.79 7.52
CA ALA A 143 -1.04 3.40 6.76
C ALA A 143 -1.21 4.90 7.09
N VAL A 144 -1.04 5.31 8.35
CA VAL A 144 -1.07 6.74 8.72
C VAL A 144 0.11 7.48 8.10
N ALA A 145 1.32 6.91 8.13
CA ALA A 145 2.49 7.50 7.50
C ALA A 145 2.28 7.70 5.99
N GLU A 146 1.74 6.70 5.30
CA GLU A 146 1.41 6.78 3.87
C GLU A 146 0.32 7.83 3.61
N ALA A 147 -0.75 7.85 4.40
CA ALA A 147 -1.81 8.83 4.27
C ALA A 147 -1.31 10.26 4.54
N ALA A 148 -0.41 10.45 5.50
CA ALA A 148 0.21 11.75 5.78
C ALA A 148 1.04 12.23 4.58
N TYR A 149 1.90 11.36 4.02
CA TYR A 149 2.64 11.64 2.79
C TYR A 149 1.72 12.03 1.63
N LEU A 150 0.65 11.26 1.37
CA LEU A 150 -0.29 11.53 0.28
C LEU A 150 -1.09 12.83 0.47
N ASN A 151 -1.18 13.35 1.70
CA ASN A 151 -1.76 14.65 2.00
C ASN A 151 -0.69 15.78 2.06
N GLY A 152 0.58 15.50 1.78
CA GLY A 152 1.68 16.46 1.87
C GLY A 152 2.11 16.82 3.31
N ASP A 153 1.65 16.07 4.31
CA ASP A 153 2.04 16.23 5.72
C ASP A 153 3.32 15.42 6.00
N PHE A 154 4.46 15.93 5.55
CA PHE A 154 5.75 15.26 5.69
C PHE A 154 6.19 15.12 7.15
N ASP A 155 5.93 16.13 7.98
CA ASP A 155 6.25 16.06 9.42
C ASP A 155 5.41 15.00 10.14
N GLY A 156 4.11 14.91 9.81
CA GLY A 156 3.23 13.87 10.30
C GLY A 156 3.67 12.48 9.84
N MET A 157 4.13 12.35 8.59
CA MET A 157 4.68 11.10 8.07
C MET A 157 5.89 10.64 8.87
N GLU A 158 6.89 11.50 9.09
CA GLU A 158 8.10 11.14 9.83
C GLU A 158 7.80 10.77 11.29
N LYS A 159 6.86 11.49 11.94
CA LYS A 159 6.41 11.15 13.31
C LYS A 159 5.80 9.75 13.41
N MET A 160 5.13 9.28 12.36
CA MET A 160 4.53 7.95 12.33
C MET A 160 5.52 6.87 11.85
N ALA A 161 6.48 7.24 11.00
CA ALA A 161 7.56 6.37 10.56
C ALA A 161 8.50 5.96 11.69
N ALA A 162 8.89 6.92 12.56
CA ALA A 162 9.89 6.67 13.61
C ALA A 162 9.53 5.51 14.57
N PRO A 163 8.30 5.40 15.10
CA PRO A 163 7.90 4.24 15.91
C PRO A 163 8.01 2.90 15.18
N VAL A 164 7.69 2.85 13.88
CA VAL A 164 7.83 1.63 13.07
C VAL A 164 9.30 1.24 12.94
N LEU A 165 10.17 2.18 12.57
CA LEU A 165 11.60 1.91 12.41
C LEU A 165 12.27 1.47 13.71
N GLN A 166 11.78 1.93 14.87
CA GLN A 166 12.28 1.58 16.19
C GLN A 166 11.78 0.22 16.71
N ASN A 167 10.51 -0.13 16.45
CA ASN A 167 9.85 -1.29 17.08
C ASN A 167 9.61 -2.47 16.14
N ALA A 168 9.83 -2.32 14.84
CA ALA A 168 9.73 -3.41 13.87
C ALA A 168 10.66 -4.58 14.24
N GLN A 169 10.14 -5.80 14.16
CA GLN A 169 10.84 -7.04 14.50
C GLN A 169 11.79 -7.50 13.37
N THR A 170 11.46 -7.16 12.12
CA THR A 170 12.26 -7.53 10.94
C THR A 170 12.52 -6.33 10.04
N ILE A 171 13.50 -6.45 9.12
CA ILE A 171 13.71 -5.45 8.08
C ILE A 171 12.50 -5.36 7.14
N LEU A 172 11.83 -6.49 6.85
CA LEU A 172 10.67 -6.55 5.98
C LEU A 172 9.52 -5.67 6.48
N ASP A 173 9.34 -5.59 7.81
CA ASP A 173 8.34 -4.73 8.44
C ASP A 173 8.62 -3.22 8.23
N LYS A 174 9.87 -2.84 7.95
CA LYS A 174 10.30 -1.45 7.73
C LYS A 174 10.23 -1.01 6.27
N ILE A 175 10.16 -1.94 5.32
CA ILE A 175 10.28 -1.66 3.88
C ILE A 175 9.27 -0.62 3.43
N LYS A 176 8.02 -0.73 3.87
CA LYS A 176 7.00 0.21 3.44
C LYS A 176 7.28 1.64 3.92
N ILE A 177 7.87 1.79 5.10
CA ILE A 177 8.30 3.11 5.60
C ILE A 177 9.45 3.66 4.77
N TYR A 178 10.45 2.84 4.42
CA TYR A 178 11.52 3.29 3.54
C TYR A 178 11.00 3.70 2.16
N GLU A 179 10.08 2.94 1.56
CA GLU A 179 9.43 3.35 0.31
C GLU A 179 8.74 4.72 0.44
N ILE A 180 7.97 4.93 1.51
CA ILE A 180 7.27 6.20 1.77
C ILE A 180 8.28 7.35 1.92
N GLN A 181 9.35 7.15 2.68
CA GLN A 181 10.40 8.15 2.88
C GLN A 181 11.13 8.48 1.57
N ILE A 182 11.52 7.47 0.77
CA ILE A 182 12.16 7.68 -0.54
C ILE A 182 11.23 8.48 -1.46
N ALA A 183 9.94 8.13 -1.52
CA ALA A 183 8.95 8.85 -2.30
C ALA A 183 8.79 10.30 -1.81
N ALA A 184 8.72 10.52 -0.49
CA ALA A 184 8.58 11.83 0.11
C ALA A 184 9.79 12.74 -0.14
N GLN A 185 11.01 12.22 -0.04
CA GLN A 185 12.22 12.98 -0.33
C GLN A 185 12.30 13.30 -1.83
N THR A 186 11.99 12.33 -2.69
CA THR A 186 11.94 12.53 -4.16
C THR A 186 10.91 13.60 -4.55
N ALA A 187 9.72 13.57 -3.95
CA ALA A 187 8.67 14.56 -4.19
C ALA A 187 9.05 15.98 -3.73
N GLN A 188 9.92 16.09 -2.73
CA GLN A 188 10.49 17.37 -2.24
C GLN A 188 11.77 17.78 -2.99
N SER A 189 12.16 17.07 -4.05
CA SER A 189 13.42 17.28 -4.79
C SER A 189 14.69 17.14 -3.92
N LYS A 190 14.58 16.43 -2.79
CA LYS A 190 15.68 16.07 -1.89
C LYS A 190 16.33 14.78 -2.34
N THR A 191 16.95 14.85 -3.51
CA THR A 191 17.43 13.70 -4.27
C THR A 191 18.52 12.90 -3.53
N LEU A 192 19.46 13.58 -2.89
CA LEU A 192 20.57 12.92 -2.18
C LEU A 192 20.07 12.23 -0.90
N GLU A 193 19.09 12.84 -0.23
CA GLU A 193 18.42 12.29 0.94
C GLU A 193 17.61 11.04 0.57
N ALA A 194 16.90 11.06 -0.56
CA ALA A 194 16.22 9.87 -1.09
C ALA A 194 17.20 8.71 -1.34
N ILE A 195 18.37 9.02 -1.93
CA ILE A 195 19.43 8.03 -2.15
C ILE A 195 19.97 7.51 -0.81
N ALA A 196 20.22 8.38 0.16
CA ALA A 196 20.72 7.99 1.47
C ALA A 196 19.76 7.03 2.21
N VAL A 197 18.46 7.34 2.23
CA VAL A 197 17.43 6.47 2.83
C VAL A 197 17.40 5.11 2.15
N ALA A 198 17.38 5.08 0.82
CA ALA A 198 17.34 3.83 0.08
C ALA A 198 18.61 2.99 0.29
N ARG A 199 19.79 3.62 0.39
CA ARG A 199 21.05 2.93 0.65
C ARG A 199 21.06 2.26 2.03
N ASP A 200 20.52 2.92 3.06
CA ASP A 200 20.39 2.33 4.39
C ASP A 200 19.45 1.10 4.38
N ALA A 201 18.32 1.20 3.69
CA ALA A 201 17.38 0.10 3.53
C ALA A 201 17.99 -1.07 2.74
N LEU A 202 18.68 -0.79 1.64
CA LEU A 202 19.33 -1.80 0.80
C LEU A 202 20.47 -2.51 1.55
N TRP A 203 21.26 -1.77 2.32
CA TRP A 203 22.34 -2.36 3.13
C TRP A 203 21.78 -3.37 4.16
N GLN A 204 20.65 -3.04 4.81
CA GLN A 204 19.96 -3.96 5.72
C GLN A 204 19.37 -5.19 5.01
N LEU A 205 19.11 -5.11 3.70
CA LEU A 205 18.67 -6.21 2.84
C LEU A 205 19.85 -6.96 2.16
N GLY A 206 21.09 -6.66 2.54
CA GLY A 206 22.28 -7.28 1.97
C GLY A 206 22.64 -6.80 0.55
N VAL A 207 22.04 -5.71 0.08
CA VAL A 207 22.37 -5.09 -1.22
C VAL A 207 23.19 -3.84 -1.00
N GLU A 208 24.45 -3.86 -1.45
CA GLU A 208 25.32 -2.71 -1.35
C GLU A 208 25.16 -1.76 -2.54
N LEU A 209 24.97 -0.49 -2.25
CA LEU A 209 25.04 0.59 -3.22
C LEU A 209 26.00 1.67 -2.68
N PRO A 210 27.08 2.02 -3.40
CA PRO A 210 28.04 3.02 -2.95
C PRO A 210 27.41 4.43 -2.94
N ALA A 211 27.99 5.32 -2.13
CA ALA A 211 27.53 6.71 -2.01
C ALA A 211 27.87 7.53 -3.27
N GLU A 212 29.01 7.24 -3.87
CA GLU A 212 29.56 7.94 -5.03
C GLU A 212 29.91 6.93 -6.12
N PRO A 213 29.96 7.36 -7.40
CA PRO A 213 30.41 6.51 -8.48
C PRO A 213 31.88 6.11 -8.31
N ASP A 214 32.15 4.83 -8.52
CA ASP A 214 33.51 4.28 -8.60
C ASP A 214 33.61 3.48 -9.90
N GLU A 215 34.46 3.95 -10.82
CA GLU A 215 34.63 3.35 -12.14
C GLU A 215 35.09 1.89 -12.07
N ALA A 216 35.91 1.53 -11.08
CA ALA A 216 36.39 0.16 -10.92
C ALA A 216 35.25 -0.76 -10.44
N LEU A 217 34.43 -0.30 -9.49
CA LEU A 217 33.25 -1.04 -9.04
C LEU A 217 32.21 -1.18 -10.15
N ILE A 218 31.95 -0.10 -10.90
CA ILE A 218 31.02 -0.11 -12.03
C ILE A 218 31.50 -1.07 -13.12
N GLY A 219 32.78 -0.99 -13.51
CA GLY A 219 33.38 -1.88 -14.50
C GLY A 219 33.30 -3.35 -14.09
N LYS A 220 33.58 -3.65 -12.81
CA LYS A 220 33.44 -5.00 -12.26
C LYS A 220 31.99 -5.50 -12.28
N ALA A 221 31.02 -4.66 -11.92
CA ALA A 221 29.61 -5.01 -11.94
C ALA A 221 29.12 -5.33 -13.37
N LEU A 222 29.48 -4.48 -14.34
CA LEU A 222 29.15 -4.70 -15.76
C LEU A 222 29.80 -5.97 -16.31
N GLN A 223 31.08 -6.21 -15.99
CA GLN A 223 31.78 -7.43 -16.41
C GLN A 223 31.17 -8.69 -15.79
N SER A 224 30.82 -8.64 -14.50
CA SER A 224 30.16 -9.74 -13.80
C SER A 224 28.81 -10.05 -14.44
N LEU A 225 28.00 -9.02 -14.72
CA LEU A 225 26.72 -9.20 -15.38
C LEU A 225 26.87 -9.78 -16.79
N ALA A 226 27.83 -9.29 -17.58
CA ALA A 226 28.12 -9.85 -18.90
C ALA A 226 28.49 -11.35 -18.82
N GLY A 227 29.24 -11.75 -17.78
CA GLY A 227 29.54 -13.15 -17.50
C GLY A 227 28.28 -13.98 -17.17
N GLN A 228 27.36 -13.44 -16.37
CA GLN A 228 26.10 -14.11 -16.01
C GLN A 228 25.13 -14.26 -17.21
N LEU A 229 25.17 -13.29 -18.14
CA LEU A 229 24.37 -13.29 -19.36
C LEU A 229 25.00 -14.15 -20.48
N SER A 230 26.30 -14.44 -20.39
CA SER A 230 27.02 -15.21 -21.40
C SER A 230 26.35 -16.57 -21.67
N GLY A 231 26.08 -16.85 -22.94
CA GLY A 231 25.42 -18.09 -23.38
C GLY A 231 23.90 -18.11 -23.22
N ARG A 232 23.26 -17.03 -22.75
CA ARG A 232 21.80 -16.89 -22.67
C ARG A 232 21.29 -15.95 -23.75
N LYS A 233 20.10 -16.23 -24.29
CA LYS A 233 19.39 -15.24 -25.10
C LYS A 233 18.63 -14.28 -24.20
N ILE A 234 18.64 -12.99 -24.52
CA ILE A 234 17.96 -11.95 -23.73
C ILE A 234 16.46 -12.26 -23.61
N GLU A 235 15.86 -12.76 -24.68
CA GLU A 235 14.43 -13.10 -24.73
C GLU A 235 14.09 -14.25 -23.79
N GLU A 236 15.04 -15.14 -23.46
CA GLU A 236 14.81 -16.28 -22.56
C GLU A 236 14.74 -15.86 -21.09
N LEU A 237 15.21 -14.66 -20.74
CA LEU A 237 15.17 -14.14 -19.37
C LEU A 237 13.73 -13.93 -18.86
N ILE A 238 12.76 -13.83 -19.77
CA ILE A 238 11.34 -13.78 -19.41
C ILE A 238 10.88 -15.06 -18.69
N TYR A 239 11.56 -16.19 -18.92
CA TYR A 239 11.21 -17.51 -18.36
C TYR A 239 11.94 -17.84 -17.06
N LEU A 240 12.73 -16.91 -16.50
CA LEU A 240 13.27 -17.08 -15.15
C LEU A 240 12.12 -17.31 -14.16
N PRO A 241 12.34 -18.13 -13.11
CA PRO A 241 11.32 -18.40 -12.10
C PRO A 241 10.89 -17.12 -11.38
N VAL A 242 9.81 -17.19 -10.62
CA VAL A 242 9.45 -16.11 -9.68
C VAL A 242 10.57 -15.97 -8.64
N MET A 243 10.90 -14.74 -8.29
CA MET A 243 11.93 -14.44 -7.30
C MET A 243 11.67 -15.20 -5.99
N SER A 244 12.66 -15.96 -5.52
CA SER A 244 12.50 -16.89 -4.39
C SER A 244 12.90 -16.32 -3.03
N ASP A 245 13.79 -15.33 -3.01
CA ASP A 245 14.35 -14.76 -1.78
C ASP A 245 13.54 -13.52 -1.32
N PRO A 246 12.95 -13.52 -0.11
CA PRO A 246 12.10 -12.43 0.37
C PRO A 246 12.82 -11.08 0.52
N GLU A 247 14.07 -11.07 0.96
CA GLU A 247 14.84 -9.83 1.15
C GLU A 247 15.21 -9.21 -0.20
N THR A 248 15.65 -10.05 -1.15
CA THR A 248 15.88 -9.63 -2.54
C THR A 248 14.60 -9.11 -3.19
N GLN A 249 13.47 -9.79 -2.94
CA GLN A 249 12.17 -9.35 -3.45
C GLN A 249 11.78 -7.98 -2.90
N ALA A 250 12.11 -7.68 -1.64
CA ALA A 250 11.91 -6.37 -1.02
C ALA A 250 12.90 -5.30 -1.51
N ALA A 251 14.13 -5.68 -1.90
CA ALA A 251 15.14 -4.77 -2.42
C ALA A 251 14.78 -4.25 -3.83
N MET A 252 14.14 -5.08 -4.66
CA MET A 252 13.86 -4.76 -6.05
C MET A 252 12.99 -3.50 -6.25
N PRO A 253 11.87 -3.30 -5.52
CA PRO A 253 11.11 -2.04 -5.56
C PRO A 253 11.93 -0.81 -5.13
N ILE A 254 12.76 -0.93 -4.08
CA ILE A 254 13.62 0.16 -3.60
C ILE A 254 14.64 0.57 -4.69
N LEU A 255 15.28 -0.40 -5.35
CA LEU A 255 16.17 -0.16 -6.49
C LEU A 255 15.42 0.51 -7.66
N ALA A 256 14.19 0.08 -7.96
CA ALA A 256 13.38 0.70 -9.00
C ALA A 256 13.05 2.17 -8.69
N MET A 257 12.70 2.48 -7.43
CA MET A 257 12.42 3.85 -6.96
C MET A 257 13.64 4.76 -7.03
N LEU A 258 14.85 4.19 -6.94
CA LEU A 258 16.11 4.92 -7.01
C LEU A 258 16.47 5.44 -8.41
N PHE A 259 15.84 4.95 -9.49
CA PHE A 259 16.21 5.36 -10.84
C PHE A 259 16.11 6.87 -11.05
N ALA A 260 14.97 7.47 -10.71
CA ALA A 260 14.74 8.91 -10.89
C ALA A 260 15.68 9.79 -10.05
N PRO A 261 15.87 9.57 -8.74
CA PRO A 261 16.82 10.37 -7.96
C PRO A 261 18.27 10.13 -8.38
N ILE A 262 18.69 8.90 -8.70
CA ILE A 262 20.05 8.65 -9.18
C ILE A 262 20.31 9.36 -10.51
N LEU A 263 19.39 9.28 -11.47
CA LEU A 263 19.56 9.95 -12.77
C LEU A 263 19.71 11.47 -12.63
N GLN A 264 19.03 12.08 -11.66
CA GLN A 264 19.07 13.54 -11.43
C GLN A 264 20.25 14.00 -10.58
N GLY A 265 20.62 13.24 -9.55
CA GLY A 265 21.64 13.65 -8.58
C GLY A 265 23.02 13.11 -8.89
N ILE A 266 23.13 11.81 -9.15
CA ILE A 266 24.41 11.09 -9.28
C ILE A 266 24.32 10.08 -10.44
N PRO A 267 24.18 10.54 -11.71
CA PRO A 267 23.90 9.66 -12.85
C PRO A 267 24.99 8.60 -13.11
N GLY A 268 26.20 8.81 -12.59
CA GLY A 268 27.28 7.82 -12.65
C GLY A 268 26.95 6.48 -11.96
N LEU A 269 25.95 6.44 -11.07
CA LEU A 269 25.50 5.19 -10.43
C LEU A 269 24.47 4.40 -11.25
N VAL A 270 23.93 4.94 -12.35
CA VAL A 270 22.90 4.25 -13.16
C VAL A 270 23.39 2.90 -13.70
N PRO A 271 24.63 2.75 -14.22
CA PRO A 271 25.12 1.44 -14.67
C PRO A 271 25.16 0.40 -13.55
N LEU A 272 25.59 0.79 -12.35
CA LEU A 272 25.63 -0.08 -11.19
C LEU A 272 24.22 -0.47 -10.73
N LEU A 273 23.30 0.50 -10.64
CA LEU A 273 21.89 0.26 -10.31
C LEU A 273 21.27 -0.79 -11.25
N SER A 274 21.46 -0.59 -12.57
CA SER A 274 20.95 -1.51 -13.58
C SER A 274 21.56 -2.90 -13.43
N SER A 275 22.87 -2.97 -13.18
CA SER A 275 23.61 -4.23 -13.10
C SER A 275 23.16 -5.03 -11.89
N THR A 276 22.96 -4.37 -10.75
CA THR A 276 22.43 -4.98 -9.53
C THR A 276 21.05 -5.58 -9.76
N MET A 277 20.10 -4.82 -10.30
CA MET A 277 18.73 -5.32 -10.53
C MET A 277 18.67 -6.53 -11.49
N VAL A 278 19.45 -6.50 -12.58
CA VAL A 278 19.51 -7.61 -13.53
C VAL A 278 20.20 -8.83 -12.90
N SER A 279 21.31 -8.62 -12.19
CA SER A 279 22.04 -9.71 -11.52
C SER A 279 21.17 -10.42 -10.48
N LEU A 280 20.43 -9.66 -9.65
CA LEU A 280 19.48 -10.22 -8.69
C LEU A 280 18.36 -11.01 -9.38
N SER A 281 17.87 -10.51 -10.51
CA SER A 281 16.84 -11.21 -11.29
C SER A 281 17.36 -12.53 -11.88
N LEU A 282 18.61 -12.55 -12.35
CA LEU A 282 19.26 -13.76 -12.88
C LEU A 282 19.53 -14.80 -11.77
N GLN A 283 19.89 -14.35 -10.57
CA GLN A 283 20.26 -15.21 -9.47
C GLN A 283 19.05 -15.78 -8.73
N PHE A 284 18.03 -14.96 -8.47
CA PHE A 284 16.91 -15.31 -7.61
C PHE A 284 15.59 -15.50 -8.36
N GLY A 285 15.49 -15.05 -9.62
CA GLY A 285 14.26 -15.07 -10.41
C GLY A 285 13.69 -13.67 -10.66
N ASN A 286 12.67 -13.57 -11.51
CA ASN A 286 12.02 -12.30 -11.82
C ASN A 286 11.05 -11.87 -10.71
N ALA A 287 11.11 -10.59 -10.35
CA ALA A 287 10.10 -9.88 -9.59
C ALA A 287 9.36 -8.87 -10.49
N PRO A 288 8.18 -8.35 -10.10
CA PRO A 288 7.52 -7.24 -10.81
C PRO A 288 8.46 -6.08 -11.18
N ALA A 289 9.31 -5.67 -10.23
CA ALA A 289 10.30 -4.61 -10.40
C ALA A 289 11.49 -4.99 -11.33
N SER A 290 11.68 -6.26 -11.70
CA SER A 290 12.66 -6.66 -12.72
C SER A 290 12.35 -6.04 -14.08
N THR A 291 11.09 -5.71 -14.37
CA THR A 291 10.69 -4.97 -15.57
C THR A 291 11.43 -3.64 -15.68
N VAL A 292 11.52 -2.90 -14.57
CA VAL A 292 12.27 -1.64 -14.48
C VAL A 292 13.77 -1.91 -14.61
N GLY A 293 14.29 -2.94 -13.94
CA GLY A 293 15.71 -3.32 -14.04
C GLY A 293 16.17 -3.59 -15.49
N TYR A 294 15.39 -4.37 -16.24
CA TYR A 294 15.68 -4.63 -17.66
C TYR A 294 15.56 -3.36 -18.51
N ALA A 295 14.60 -2.48 -18.24
CA ALA A 295 14.49 -1.20 -18.93
C ALA A 295 15.69 -0.28 -18.63
N ILE A 296 16.13 -0.16 -17.37
CA ILE A 296 17.30 0.64 -17.00
C ILE A 296 18.55 0.08 -17.68
N HIS A 297 18.70 -1.24 -17.70
CA HIS A 297 19.83 -1.86 -18.37
C HIS A 297 19.81 -1.63 -19.88
N GLY A 298 18.63 -1.64 -20.51
CA GLY A 298 18.46 -1.24 -21.91
C GLY A 298 18.92 0.20 -22.17
N LEU A 299 18.57 1.14 -21.29
CA LEU A 299 19.09 2.52 -21.32
C LEU A 299 20.61 2.55 -21.16
N VAL A 300 21.19 1.80 -20.23
CA VAL A 300 22.65 1.77 -20.00
C VAL A 300 23.39 1.28 -21.23
N LEU A 301 22.93 0.16 -21.82
CA LEU A 301 23.50 -0.37 -23.05
C LEU A 301 23.44 0.65 -24.19
N SER A 302 22.29 1.30 -24.40
CA SER A 302 22.10 2.27 -25.47
C SER A 302 22.90 3.57 -25.26
N ALA A 303 22.75 4.21 -24.10
CA ALA A 303 23.20 5.58 -23.86
C ALA A 303 24.61 5.67 -23.26
N PHE A 304 25.02 4.69 -22.44
CA PHE A 304 26.33 4.70 -21.77
C PHE A 304 27.36 3.86 -22.53
N LEU A 305 26.94 2.73 -23.12
CA LEU A 305 27.86 1.78 -23.77
C LEU A 305 27.78 1.81 -25.31
N GLY A 306 26.81 2.52 -25.90
CA GLY A 306 26.66 2.64 -27.36
C GLY A 306 26.12 1.38 -28.06
N GLU A 307 25.63 0.40 -27.30
CA GLU A 307 25.08 -0.87 -27.78
C GLU A 307 23.57 -0.81 -28.01
N ALA A 308 23.12 0.13 -28.85
CA ALA A 308 21.71 0.43 -29.05
C ALA A 308 20.84 -0.79 -29.42
N LYS A 309 21.36 -1.73 -30.21
CA LYS A 309 20.63 -2.96 -30.59
C LYS A 309 20.38 -3.87 -29.38
N THR A 310 21.42 -4.12 -28.58
CA THR A 310 21.30 -4.92 -27.35
C THR A 310 20.38 -4.22 -26.34
N GLY A 311 20.51 -2.89 -26.21
CA GLY A 311 19.65 -2.09 -25.36
C GLY A 311 18.17 -2.16 -25.75
N TYR A 312 17.87 -2.14 -27.04
CA TYR A 312 16.52 -2.33 -27.56
C TYR A 312 15.94 -3.71 -27.21
N SER A 313 16.73 -4.79 -27.31
CA SER A 313 16.30 -6.14 -26.90
C SER A 313 15.95 -6.21 -25.41
N PHE A 314 16.73 -5.57 -24.53
CA PHE A 314 16.40 -5.46 -23.11
C PHE A 314 15.13 -4.64 -22.85
N GLY A 315 14.93 -3.55 -23.58
CA GLY A 315 13.67 -2.79 -23.55
C GLY A 315 12.45 -3.63 -23.96
N LYS A 316 12.59 -4.46 -25.01
CA LYS A 316 11.53 -5.38 -25.45
C LYS A 316 11.26 -6.48 -24.43
N LEU A 317 12.30 -7.01 -23.78
CA LEU A 317 12.18 -7.95 -22.66
C LEU A 317 11.39 -7.31 -21.51
N ALA A 318 11.71 -6.08 -21.12
CA ALA A 318 11.02 -5.36 -20.05
C ALA A 318 9.51 -5.25 -20.30
N LEU A 319 9.12 -4.85 -21.52
CA LEU A 319 7.71 -4.76 -21.93
C LEU A 319 7.02 -6.13 -21.93
N SER A 320 7.69 -7.16 -22.46
CA SER A 320 7.12 -8.51 -22.53
C SER A 320 6.93 -9.11 -21.13
N LEU A 321 7.88 -8.88 -20.23
CA LEU A 321 7.77 -9.33 -18.85
C LEU A 321 6.64 -8.61 -18.12
N LEU A 322 6.49 -7.30 -18.31
CA LEU A 322 5.44 -6.49 -17.70
C LEU A 322 4.04 -7.06 -17.97
N ASP A 323 3.77 -7.49 -19.19
CA ASP A 323 2.50 -8.13 -19.57
C ASP A 323 2.33 -9.50 -18.88
N ARG A 324 3.41 -10.28 -18.76
CA ARG A 324 3.39 -11.61 -18.14
C ARG A 324 3.15 -11.57 -16.63
N VAL A 325 3.81 -10.66 -15.92
CA VAL A 325 3.68 -10.53 -14.45
C VAL A 325 2.49 -9.66 -14.05
N ASN A 326 1.82 -9.00 -15.00
CA ASN A 326 0.70 -8.08 -14.78
C ASN A 326 0.99 -7.03 -13.69
N ALA A 327 2.23 -6.50 -13.68
CA ALA A 327 2.70 -5.55 -12.70
C ALA A 327 2.22 -4.13 -13.02
N ARG A 328 0.94 -3.86 -12.73
CA ARG A 328 0.28 -2.58 -13.06
C ARG A 328 1.01 -1.38 -12.47
N GLU A 329 1.57 -1.53 -11.28
CA GLU A 329 2.33 -0.51 -10.55
C GLU A 329 3.59 -0.05 -11.30
N PHE A 330 4.23 -0.92 -12.10
CA PHE A 330 5.43 -0.60 -12.87
C PHE A 330 5.12 -0.27 -14.34
N LYS A 331 3.85 -0.36 -14.77
CA LYS A 331 3.47 -0.15 -16.18
C LYS A 331 3.88 1.22 -16.71
N CYS A 332 3.55 2.29 -15.97
CA CYS A 332 3.83 3.65 -16.40
C CYS A 332 5.33 3.91 -16.56
N ILE A 333 6.13 3.53 -15.56
CA ILE A 333 7.58 3.75 -15.58
C ILE A 333 8.26 2.93 -16.67
N THR A 334 7.92 1.65 -16.82
CA THR A 334 8.54 0.79 -17.85
C THR A 334 8.22 1.28 -19.27
N HIS A 335 6.98 1.70 -19.55
CA HIS A 335 6.65 2.31 -20.85
C HIS A 335 7.36 3.64 -21.08
N ASN A 336 7.39 4.52 -20.07
CA ASN A 336 8.08 5.80 -20.16
C ASN A 336 9.57 5.59 -20.46
N MET A 337 10.21 4.65 -19.77
CA MET A 337 11.62 4.35 -19.98
C MET A 337 11.91 3.83 -21.38
N PHE A 338 11.08 2.89 -21.87
CA PHE A 338 11.22 2.37 -23.23
C PHE A 338 11.07 3.48 -24.27
N GLY A 339 10.02 4.30 -24.18
CA GLY A 339 9.73 5.34 -25.17
C GLY A 339 10.67 6.54 -25.11
N ALA A 340 11.18 6.91 -23.92
CA ALA A 340 12.01 8.10 -23.75
C ALA A 340 13.51 7.84 -23.99
N PHE A 341 14.00 6.62 -23.72
CA PHE A 341 15.43 6.33 -23.66
C PHE A 341 15.92 5.23 -24.60
N ILE A 342 15.03 4.38 -25.13
CA ILE A 342 15.41 3.16 -25.85
C ILE A 342 14.91 3.14 -27.30
N GLN A 343 13.68 3.61 -27.55
CA GLN A 343 13.02 3.52 -28.86
C GLN A 343 13.62 4.40 -29.95
#